data_AF-A0A2G2YWX2-F1
#
_entry.id   AF-A0A2G2YWX2-F1
#
_cell.length_a   1.000
_cell.length_b   1.000
_cell.length_c   1.000
_cell.angle_alpha   90.00
_cell.angle_beta   90.00
_cell.angle_gamma   90.00
#
_symmetry.space_group_name_H-M   'P 1'
#
loop_
_entity.id
_entity.type
_entity.pdbx_description
1 polymer ?
#
loop_
_entity_poly.entity_id
_entity_poly.type
_entity_poly.pdbx_seq_one_letter_code
_entity_poly.pdbx_strand_id
1 'polypeptide(L)' 'MDDHKEGEAISKITKVISFKSDLQLLHLRATSYDSLGDLTSTIQDCEVALCVDSSHTNTLDLYQKVQQ' A
#
# COMPACT_ATOMS: atom_id res chain seq x y z
N MET A 1 6.35 -7.58 13.82
CA MET A 1 6.49 -6.11 13.77
C MET A 1 5.53 -5.54 14.81
N ASP A 2 5.72 -4.32 15.31
CA ASP A 2 4.79 -3.75 16.30
C ASP A 2 3.56 -3.22 15.56
N ASP A 3 2.46 -3.97 15.55
CA ASP A 3 1.24 -3.66 14.78
C ASP A 3 0.69 -2.26 15.08
N HIS A 4 0.97 -1.74 16.29
CA HIS A 4 0.63 -0.39 16.69
C HIS A 4 1.31 0.69 15.81
N LYS A 5 2.57 0.47 15.42
CA LYS A 5 3.33 1.41 14.58
C LYS A 5 2.84 1.43 13.14
N GLU A 6 2.49 0.26 12.60
CA GLU A 6 1.91 0.16 11.25
C GLU A 6 0.57 0.87 11.18
N GLY A 7 -0.29 0.73 12.20
CA GLY A 7 -1.56 1.45 12.27
C GLY A 7 -1.40 2.98 12.26
N GLU A 8 -0.42 3.52 13.00
CA GLU A 8 -0.10 4.95 12.96
C GLU A 8 0.44 5.40 11.59
N ALA A 9 1.31 4.60 10.97
CA ALA A 9 1.85 4.88 9.65
C ALA A 9 0.73 4.95 8.60
N ILE A 10 -0.15 3.95 8.57
CA ILE A 10 -1.32 3.90 7.69
C ILE A 10 -2.19 5.14 7.86
N SER A 11 -2.49 5.55 9.09
CA SER A 11 -3.31 6.73 9.37
C SER A 11 -2.68 8.02 8.83
N LYS A 12 -1.37 8.20 9.05
CA LYS A 12 -0.62 9.35 8.53
C LYS A 12 -0.59 9.36 7.01
N ILE A 13 -0.26 8.23 6.39
CA ILE A 13 -0.19 8.11 4.93
C ILE A 13 -1.58 8.36 4.32
N THR A 14 -2.65 7.79 4.88
CA THR A 14 -4.03 7.98 4.43
C THR A 14 -4.43 9.45 4.40
N LYS A 15 -4.04 10.22 5.42
CA LYS A 15 -4.24 11.68 5.43
C LYS A 15 -3.44 12.38 4.35
N VAL A 16 -2.20 11.98 4.08
CA VAL A 16 -1.38 12.65 3.06
C VAL A 16 -1.92 12.37 1.65
N ILE A 17 -2.27 11.12 1.35
CA ILE A 17 -2.75 10.75 0.01
C ILE A 17 -4.12 11.35 -0.33
N SER A 18 -4.93 11.71 0.68
CA SER A 18 -6.21 12.39 0.45
C SER A 18 -6.02 13.82 -0.07
N PHE A 19 -4.86 14.43 0.17
CA PHE A 19 -4.49 15.71 -0.42
C PHE A 19 -3.81 15.54 -1.79
N LYS A 20 -2.97 14.51 -1.95
CA LYS A 20 -2.28 14.23 -3.21
C LYS A 20 -1.97 12.74 -3.32
N SER A 21 -2.55 12.09 -4.33
CA SER A 21 -2.20 10.73 -4.70
C SER A 21 -0.73 10.68 -5.14
N ASP A 22 0.07 9.90 -4.41
CA ASP A 22 1.49 9.71 -4.66
C ASP A 22 1.80 8.22 -4.71
N LEU A 23 2.51 7.80 -5.77
CA LEU A 23 2.80 6.39 -6.04
C LEU A 23 3.60 5.73 -4.90
N GLN A 24 4.60 6.44 -4.36
CA GLN A 24 5.45 5.91 -3.30
C GLN A 24 4.65 5.77 -1.99
N LEU A 25 3.78 6.74 -1.69
CA LEU A 25 2.92 6.66 -0.51
C LEU A 25 1.87 5.55 -0.62
N LEU A 26 1.30 5.33 -1.81
CA LEU A 26 0.38 4.20 -2.04
C LEU A 26 1.10 2.86 -1.83
N HIS A 27 2.29 2.69 -2.40
CA HIS A 27 3.08 1.48 -2.21
C HIS A 27 3.50 1.25 -0.74
N LEU A 28 3.87 2.33 -0.04
CA LEU A 28 4.23 2.27 1.38
C LEU A 28 3.03 1.84 2.24
N ARG A 29 1.83 2.38 1.96
CA ARG A 29 0.62 2.01 2.69
C ARG A 29 0.19 0.56 2.41
N ALA A 30 0.33 0.09 1.17
CA ALA A 30 0.12 -1.32 0.81
C ALA A 30 1.03 -2.25 1.62
N THR A 31 2.32 -1.90 1.75
CA THR A 31 3.29 -2.70 2.52
C THR A 31 2.97 -2.72 4.02
N SER A 32 2.45 -1.62 4.57
CA SER A 32 1.97 -1.58 5.95
C SER A 32 0.72 -2.45 6.17
N TYR A 33 -0.23 -2.44 5.22
CA TYR A 33 -1.39 -3.34 5.28
C TYR A 33 -1.00 -4.81 5.15
N ASP A 34 -0.05 -5.17 4.27
CA ASP A 34 0.51 -6.53 4.15
C ASP A 34 1.12 -6.99 5.48
N SER A 35 1.85 -6.09 6.15
CA SER A 35 2.46 -6.36 7.44
C SER A 35 1.46 -6.62 8.57
N LEU A 36 0.25 -6.03 8.47
CA LEU A 36 -0.87 -6.26 9.37
C LEU A 36 -1.75 -7.46 8.95
N GLY A 37 -1.47 -8.08 7.80
CA GLY A 37 -2.28 -9.15 7.22
C GLY A 37 -3.59 -8.69 6.58
N ASP A 38 -3.79 -7.38 6.38
CA ASP A 38 -4.96 -6.84 5.68
C ASP A 38 -4.74 -6.87 4.16
N LEU A 39 -4.83 -8.07 3.59
CA LEU A 39 -4.61 -8.30 2.16
C LEU A 39 -5.61 -7.55 1.28
N THR A 40 -6.82 -7.27 1.78
CA THR A 40 -7.84 -6.55 1.00
C THR A 40 -7.40 -5.11 0.77
N SER A 41 -6.97 -4.43 1.83
CA SER A 41 -6.45 -3.06 1.73
C SER A 41 -5.13 -3.02 0.95
N THR A 42 -4.26 -4.03 1.09
CA THR A 42 -3.04 -4.17 0.27
C THR A 42 -3.34 -4.23 -1.22
N ILE A 43 -4.27 -5.10 -1.63
CA ILE A 43 -4.67 -5.25 -3.03
C ILE A 43 -5.20 -3.94 -3.59
N GLN A 44 -6.08 -3.25 -2.86
CA GLN A 44 -6.65 -1.97 -3.28
C GLN A 44 -5.58 -0.91 -3.52
N ASP A 45 -4.62 -0.76 -2.60
CA ASP A 45 -3.53 0.20 -2.77
C ASP A 45 -2.61 -0.17 -3.95
N CYS A 46 -2.36 -1.45 -4.16
CA CYS A 46 -1.61 -1.93 -5.31
C CYS A 46 -2.34 -1.62 -6.64
N GLU A 47 -3.64 -1.84 -6.73
CA GLU A 47 -4.43 -1.52 -7.93
C GLU A 47 -4.38 -0.04 -8.26
N VAL A 48 -4.54 0.83 -7.26
CA VAL A 48 -4.45 2.28 -7.45
C VAL A 48 -3.04 2.69 -7.88
N ALA A 49 -2.00 2.15 -7.24
CA ALA A 49 -0.62 2.41 -7.62
C ALA A 49 -0.31 1.96 -9.06
N LEU A 50 -0.78 0.77 -9.49
CA LEU A 50 -0.60 0.28 -10.85
C LEU A 50 -1.44 1.04 -11.89
N CYS A 51 -2.55 1.64 -11.47
CA CYS A 51 -3.32 2.56 -12.32
C CYS A 51 -2.54 3.86 -12.58
N VAL A 52 -1.74 4.32 -11.61
CA VAL A 52 -0.85 5.49 -11.77
C VAL A 52 0.40 5.14 -12.58
N ASP A 53 1.03 4.01 -12.29
CA ASP A 53 2.19 3.48 -13.02
C ASP A 53 2.13 1.95 -13.13
N SER A 54 1.71 1.47 -14.30
CA SER A 54 1.57 0.04 -14.59
C SER A 54 2.90 -0.72 -14.63
N SER A 55 4.02 -0.02 -14.66
CA SER A 55 5.37 -0.61 -14.74
C SER A 55 6.13 -0.60 -13.41
N HIS A 56 5.49 -0.17 -12.31
CA HIS A 56 6.13 -0.10 -11.00
C HIS A 56 6.38 -1.50 -10.40
N THR A 57 7.61 -1.99 -10.59
CA THR A 57 8.01 -3.38 -10.24
C THR A 57 7.72 -3.77 -8.80
N ASN A 58 7.97 -2.88 -7.83
CA ASN A 58 7.75 -3.21 -6.42
C ASN A 58 6.26 -3.42 -6.10
N THR A 59 5.38 -2.66 -6.75
CA THR A 59 3.93 -2.81 -6.57
C THR A 59 3.45 -4.09 -7.25
N LEU A 60 3.98 -4.42 -8.42
CA LEU A 60 3.68 -5.68 -9.10
C LEU A 60 4.09 -6.89 -8.26
N ASP A 61 5.31 -6.90 -7.71
CA ASP A 61 5.80 -7.98 -6.86
C ASP A 61 4.88 -8.20 -5.64
N LEU A 62 4.56 -7.10 -4.92
CA LEU A 62 3.67 -7.16 -3.77
C LEU A 62 2.26 -7.63 -4.18
N TYR A 63 1.70 -7.11 -5.26
CA TYR A 63 0.38 -7.48 -5.76
C TYR A 63 0.31 -8.97 -6.14
N GLN A 64 1.33 -9.47 -6.84
CA GLN A 64 1.42 -10.87 -7.22
C GLN A 64 1.58 -11.78 -6.00
N LYS A 65 2.36 -11.36 -5.00
CA LYS A 65 2.55 -12.09 -3.74
C LYS A 65 1.23 -12.25 -2.98
N VAL A 66 0.41 -11.21 -2.87
CA VAL A 66 -0.84 -11.24 -2.08
C VAL A 66 -2.02 -11.88 -2.81
N GLN A 67 -1.91 -12.11 -4.12
CA GLN A 67 -2.93 -12.79 -4.93
C GLN A 67 -2.76 -14.32 -5.00
N GLN A 68 -1.67 -14.86 -4.46
CA GLN A 68 -1.41 -16.30 -4.37
C GLN A 68 -1.92 -16.90 -3.07
#